data_AF-A0A5S4X092-F1
#
_entry.id   AF-A0A5S4X092-F1
#
_cell.length_a   1.000
_cell.length_b   1.000
_cell.length_c   1.000
_cell.angle_alpha   90.00
_cell.angle_beta   90.00
_cell.angle_gamma   90.00
#
_symmetry.space_group_name_H-M   'P 1'
#
loop_
_entity.id
_entity.type
_entity.pdbx_description
1 polymer ?
#
loop_
_entity_poly.entity_id
_entity_poly.type
_entity_poly.pdbx_seq_one_letter_code
_entity_poly.pdbx_strand_id
1 'polypeptide(L)'
;MLLDLGSCRGTFGISLQKIMPDLSIVCVDNSFIRVATSMFRKPLFAKGPKFLYGDLFKTSISNVDILNVYLPQEMTKTLIDKIRAESRSTTIVVMYRIELEDLPYKERIYLGRPSEIRNRVTVYEF
;
A
#
# COMPACT_ATOMS: atom_id res chain seq x y z
N MET A 1 -2.25 7.35 9.46
CA MET A 1 -2.34 7.58 8.01
C MET A 1 -1.88 6.33 7.28
N LEU A 2 -2.68 5.88 6.31
CA LEU A 2 -2.34 4.79 5.40
C LEU A 2 -1.85 5.35 4.07
N LEU A 3 -0.74 4.82 3.56
CA LEU A 3 -0.22 5.10 2.22
C LEU A 3 -0.28 3.82 1.36
N ASP A 4 -0.91 3.91 0.20
CA ASP A 4 -1.03 2.84 -0.79
C ASP A 4 -0.15 3.16 -2.01
N LEU A 5 0.98 2.46 -2.14
CA LEU A 5 1.95 2.65 -3.23
C LEU A 5 1.60 1.74 -4.42
N GLY A 6 1.44 2.34 -5.61
CA GLY A 6 0.99 1.60 -6.80
C GLY A 6 -0.52 1.39 -6.82
N SER A 7 -1.27 2.36 -6.29
CA SER A 7 -2.72 2.26 -6.04
C SER A 7 -3.59 2.05 -7.29
N CYS A 8 -3.04 2.18 -8.50
CA CYS A 8 -3.73 1.99 -9.77
C CYS A 8 -5.02 2.83 -9.85
N ARG A 9 -6.18 2.15 -9.89
CA ARG A 9 -7.51 2.79 -9.98
C ARG A 9 -8.11 3.10 -8.60
N GLY A 10 -7.32 3.01 -7.53
CA GLY A 10 -7.73 3.39 -6.18
C GLY A 10 -8.73 2.44 -5.51
N THR A 11 -9.00 1.26 -6.07
CA THR A 11 -10.05 0.34 -5.58
C THR A 11 -9.84 -0.03 -4.11
N PHE A 12 -8.58 -0.29 -3.71
CA PHE A 12 -8.24 -0.60 -2.32
C PHE A 12 -8.60 0.56 -1.39
N GLY A 13 -8.03 1.75 -1.62
CA GLY A 13 -8.32 2.93 -0.81
C GLY A 13 -9.80 3.31 -0.76
N ILE A 14 -10.52 3.23 -1.90
CA ILE A 14 -11.97 3.51 -1.95
C ILE A 14 -12.75 2.49 -1.13
N SER A 15 -12.41 1.21 -1.23
CA SER A 15 -13.11 0.14 -0.50
C SER A 15 -12.84 0.25 1.00
N LEU A 16 -11.60 0.54 1.37
CA LEU A 16 -11.21 0.72 2.77
C LEU A 16 -11.89 1.94 3.39
N GLN A 17 -12.04 3.06 2.67
CA GLN A 17 -12.76 4.22 3.17
C GLN A 17 -14.23 3.92 3.49
N LYS A 18 -14.88 3.00 2.77
CA LYS A 18 -16.27 2.61 3.06
C LYS A 18 -16.38 1.87 4.39
N ILE A 19 -15.33 1.15 4.79
CA ILE A 19 -15.28 0.36 6.02
C ILE A 19 -14.75 1.21 7.18
N MET A 20 -13.80 2.10 6.90
CA MET A 20 -13.13 2.98 7.85
C MET A 20 -13.19 4.45 7.38
N PRO A 21 -14.34 5.13 7.53
CA PRO A 21 -14.55 6.47 6.98
C PRO A 21 -13.65 7.57 7.54
N ASP A 22 -13.07 7.38 8.73
CA ASP A 22 -12.16 8.34 9.35
C ASP A 22 -10.68 8.04 9.10
N LEU A 23 -10.36 6.92 8.43
CA LEU A 23 -8.98 6.61 8.08
C LEU A 23 -8.49 7.60 7.02
N SER A 24 -7.38 8.29 7.30
CA SER A 24 -6.68 9.11 6.32
C SER A 24 -5.90 8.21 5.36
N ILE A 25 -6.37 8.12 4.11
CA ILE A 25 -5.78 7.28 3.06
C ILE A 25 -5.18 8.16 1.96
N VAL A 26 -3.91 7.89 1.63
CA VAL A 26 -3.21 8.47 0.48
C VAL A 26 -2.87 7.34 -0.50
N CYS A 27 -3.23 7.51 -1.76
CA CYS A 27 -3.03 6.56 -2.84
C CYS A 27 -2.10 7.20 -3.88
N VAL A 28 -0.96 6.57 -4.17
CA VAL A 28 0.03 7.06 -5.13
C VAL A 28 0.11 6.11 -6.32
N ASP A 29 0.16 6.66 -7.53
CA ASP A 29 0.40 5.88 -8.74
C ASP A 29 1.20 6.72 -9.76
N ASN A 30 2.04 6.05 -10.55
CA ASN A 30 2.89 6.68 -11.55
C ASN A 30 2.19 6.90 -12.90
N SER A 31 0.92 6.51 -13.04
CA SER A 31 0.12 6.72 -14.23
C SER A 31 -0.90 7.82 -14.00
N PHE A 32 -0.70 8.95 -14.69
CA PHE A 32 -1.62 10.09 -14.64
C PHE A 32 -3.06 9.70 -14.97
N ILE A 33 -3.25 8.86 -15.99
CA ILE A 33 -4.58 8.38 -16.40
C ILE A 33 -5.25 7.59 -15.27
N ARG A 34 -4.51 6.70 -14.60
CA ARG A 34 -5.07 5.89 -13.49
C ARG A 34 -5.45 6.76 -12.29
N VAL A 35 -4.60 7.71 -11.93
CA VAL A 35 -4.88 8.69 -10.87
C VAL A 35 -6.12 9.53 -11.21
N ALA A 36 -6.21 10.06 -12.43
CA ALA A 36 -7.36 10.81 -12.90
C ALA A 36 -8.64 10.00 -12.81
N THR A 37 -8.65 8.74 -13.28
CA THR A 37 -9.83 7.87 -13.17
C THR A 37 -10.23 7.60 -11.71
N SER A 38 -9.27 7.54 -10.79
CA SER A 38 -9.54 7.32 -9.36
C SER A 38 -10.21 8.53 -8.72
N MET A 39 -9.83 9.75 -9.12
CA MET A 39 -10.47 10.98 -8.66
C MET A 39 -11.95 11.04 -9.04
N PHE A 40 -12.34 10.60 -10.24
CA PHE A 40 -13.75 10.52 -10.66
C PHE A 40 -14.55 9.44 -9.92
N ARG A 41 -13.88 8.38 -9.46
CA ARG A 41 -14.50 7.29 -8.69
C ARG A 41 -14.55 7.58 -7.20
N LYS A 42 -13.96 8.70 -6.75
CA LYS A 42 -13.94 9.07 -5.35
C LYS A 42 -15.38 9.22 -4.86
N PRO A 43 -15.78 8.49 -3.82
CA PRO A 43 -17.11 8.67 -3.26
C PRO A 43 -17.27 10.09 -2.70
N LEU A 44 -18.49 10.63 -2.74
CA LEU A 44 -18.86 11.97 -2.24
C LEU A 44 -18.69 12.15 -0.71
N PHE A 45 -17.97 11.24 -0.03
CA PHE A 45 -17.65 11.39 1.38
C PHE A 45 -16.67 12.55 1.57
N ALA A 46 -16.93 13.41 2.55
CA ALA A 46 -16.14 14.60 2.85
C ALA A 46 -14.64 14.31 3.06
N LYS A 47 -14.28 13.08 3.47
CA LYS A 47 -12.89 12.66 3.75
C LYS A 47 -12.38 11.51 2.86
N GLY A 48 -12.92 11.34 1.64
CA GLY A 48 -12.47 10.23 0.79
C GLY A 48 -10.96 10.25 0.49
N PRO A 49 -10.39 9.15 -0.04
CA PRO A 49 -8.95 9.01 -0.27
C PRO A 49 -8.36 10.17 -1.09
N LYS A 50 -7.09 10.49 -0.81
CA LYS A 50 -6.30 11.42 -1.63
C LYS A 50 -5.57 10.61 -2.70
N PHE A 51 -5.71 10.98 -3.96
CA PHE A 51 -5.00 10.36 -5.07
C PHE A 51 -3.90 11.31 -5.56
N LEU A 52 -2.66 10.82 -5.61
CA LEU A 52 -1.50 11.60 -6.01
C LEU A 52 -0.82 10.91 -7.20
N TYR A 53 -0.52 11.71 -8.23
CA TYR A 53 0.34 11.30 -9.32
C TYR A 53 1.80 11.51 -8.93
N GLY A 54 2.60 10.46 -9.01
CA GLY A 54 4.01 10.57 -8.67
C GLY A 54 4.78 9.26 -8.80
N ASP A 55 6.11 9.39 -8.76
CA ASP A 55 7.00 8.25 -8.64
C ASP A 55 6.92 7.70 -7.21
N LEU A 56 6.51 6.43 -7.11
CA LEU A 56 6.36 5.74 -5.84
C LEU A 56 7.70 5.59 -5.09
N PHE A 57 8.83 5.54 -5.80
CA PHE A 57 10.15 5.45 -5.16
C PHE A 57 10.63 6.81 -4.61
N LYS A 58 10.10 7.91 -5.15
CA LYS A 58 10.41 9.28 -4.67
C LYS A 58 9.42 9.80 -3.63
N THR A 59 8.26 9.17 -3.52
CA THR A 59 7.25 9.52 -2.52
C THR A 59 7.78 9.23 -1.12
N SER A 60 7.78 10.22 -0.23
CA SER A 60 8.25 10.00 1.14
C SER A 60 7.29 9.12 1.94
N ILE A 61 7.85 8.17 2.70
CA ILE A 61 7.09 7.29 3.60
C ILE A 61 7.37 7.56 5.09
N SER A 62 8.13 8.60 5.41
CA SER A 62 8.64 8.87 6.76
C SER A 62 7.60 9.21 7.82
N ASN A 63 6.38 9.56 7.40
CA ASN A 63 5.29 9.93 8.28
C ASN A 63 4.08 9.00 8.14
N VAL A 64 4.31 7.76 7.69
CA VAL A 64 3.27 6.76 7.43
C VAL A 64 3.16 5.78 8.59
N ASP A 65 1.94 5.58 9.09
CA ASP A 65 1.67 4.56 10.11
C ASP A 65 1.45 3.19 9.49
N ILE A 66 0.79 3.14 8.32
CA ILE A 66 0.53 1.91 7.57
C ILE A 66 0.91 2.10 6.10
N LEU A 67 1.85 1.30 5.61
CA LEU A 67 2.26 1.27 4.21
C LEU A 67 1.70 0.02 3.54
N ASN A 68 0.80 0.19 2.58
CA ASN A 68 0.31 -0.88 1.72
C ASN A 68 1.12 -0.92 0.42
N VAL A 69 1.62 -2.11 0.08
CA VAL A 69 2.41 -2.35 -1.12
C VAL A 69 1.83 -3.53 -1.88
N TYR A 70 1.39 -3.26 -3.10
CA TYR A 70 1.08 -4.29 -4.07
C TYR A 70 1.78 -4.00 -5.39
N LEU A 71 3.03 -4.46 -5.49
CA LEU A 71 3.89 -4.27 -6.65
C LEU A 71 4.42 -5.61 -7.19
N PRO A 72 4.95 -5.65 -8.42
CA PRO A 72 5.68 -6.80 -8.94
C PRO A 72 6.95 -7.12 -8.14
N GLN A 73 7.36 -8.39 -8.12
CA GLN A 73 8.52 -8.86 -7.36
C GLN A 73 9.82 -8.16 -7.79
N GLU A 74 9.98 -7.82 -9.07
CA GLU A 74 11.16 -7.13 -9.60
C GLU A 74 11.36 -5.73 -9.02
N MET A 75 10.31 -5.09 -8.49
CA MET A 75 10.37 -3.75 -7.89
C MET A 75 10.73 -3.79 -6.39
N THR A 76 10.83 -4.98 -5.81
CA THR A 76 10.92 -5.16 -4.36
C THR A 76 12.24 -4.72 -3.78
N LYS A 77 13.37 -4.98 -4.44
CA LYS A 77 14.69 -4.60 -3.93
C LYS A 77 14.80 -3.10 -3.64
N THR A 78 14.51 -2.27 -4.64
CA THR A 78 14.52 -0.80 -4.51
C THR A 78 13.54 -0.32 -3.43
N LEU A 79 12.39 -1.00 -3.30
CA LEU A 79 11.41 -0.65 -2.29
C LEU A 79 11.86 -1.02 -0.87
N ILE A 80 12.52 -2.17 -0.68
CA ILE A 80 13.03 -2.61 0.63
C ILE A 80 14.03 -1.60 1.17
N ASP A 81 14.98 -1.18 0.34
CA ASP A 81 16.00 -0.21 0.73
C ASP A 81 15.34 1.12 1.16
N LYS A 82 14.31 1.55 0.43
CA LYS A 82 13.50 2.72 0.78
C LYS A 82 12.74 2.54 2.09
N ILE A 83 12.07 1.40 2.28
CA ILE A 83 11.32 1.09 3.50
C ILE A 83 12.25 1.14 4.71
N ARG A 84 13.45 0.56 4.61
CA ARG A 84 14.46 0.61 5.68
C ARG A 84 14.94 2.02 5.98
N ALA A 85 15.19 2.81 4.94
CA ALA A 85 15.76 4.13 5.09
C ALA A 85 14.77 5.15 5.68
N GLU A 86 13.48 5.01 5.36
CA GLU A 86 12.48 6.03 5.66
C GLU A 86 11.42 5.63 6.68
N SER A 87 11.16 4.34 6.90
CA SER A 87 10.08 3.92 7.82
C SER A 87 10.47 4.18 9.27
N ARG A 88 9.45 4.44 10.10
CA ARG A 88 9.63 4.55 11.55
C ARG A 88 9.57 3.16 12.18
N SER A 89 10.08 3.05 13.40
CA SER A 89 10.01 1.83 14.22
C SER A 89 8.60 1.47 14.73
N THR A 90 7.56 2.07 14.15
CA THR A 90 6.15 1.74 14.41
C THR A 90 5.36 1.63 13.12
N THR A 91 6.03 1.70 11.96
CA THR A 91 5.37 1.63 10.66
C THR A 91 5.02 0.18 10.37
N ILE A 92 3.73 -0.06 10.12
CA ILE A 92 3.24 -1.36 9.68
C ILE A 92 3.33 -1.40 8.16
N VAL A 93 4.04 -2.39 7.62
CA VAL A 93 4.14 -2.61 6.17
C VAL A 93 3.34 -3.85 5.80
N VAL A 94 2.38 -3.70 4.89
CA VAL A 94 1.52 -4.75 4.39
C VAL A 94 1.87 -5.01 2.93
N MET A 95 2.30 -6.24 2.62
CA MET A 95 2.74 -6.63 1.28
C MET A 95 1.91 -7.80 0.77
N TYR A 96 1.49 -7.74 -0.50
CA TYR A 96 0.78 -8.85 -1.15
C TYR A 96 1.72 -9.64 -2.06
N ARG A 97 1.76 -10.98 -1.84
CA ARG A 97 2.59 -11.98 -2.55
C ARG A 97 4.10 -11.83 -2.47
N ILE A 98 4.60 -10.73 -1.92
CA ILE A 98 6.01 -10.42 -1.74
C ILE A 98 6.43 -10.78 -0.32
N GLU A 99 7.67 -11.25 -0.18
CA GLU A 99 8.35 -11.38 1.10
C GLU A 99 9.70 -10.67 1.06
N LEU A 100 10.04 -10.07 2.18
CA LEU A 100 11.35 -9.53 2.50
C LEU A 100 12.14 -10.67 3.15
N GLU A 101 13.01 -11.33 2.37
CA GLU A 101 13.68 -12.58 2.77
C GLU A 101 14.55 -12.44 4.03
N ASP A 102 15.04 -11.24 4.29
CA ASP A 102 15.96 -10.90 5.38
C ASP A 102 15.27 -10.20 6.57
N LEU A 103 13.93 -10.15 6.59
CA LEU A 103 13.16 -9.58 7.70
C LEU A 103 12.14 -10.57 8.26
N PRO A 104 12.06 -10.74 9.60
CA PRO A 104 10.99 -11.50 10.20
C PRO A 104 9.66 -10.77 9.98
N TYR A 105 8.65 -11.49 9.51
CA TYR A 105 7.29 -10.96 9.44
C TYR A 105 6.61 -11.09 10.80
N LYS A 106 5.74 -10.12 11.11
CA LYS A 106 4.86 -10.17 12.28
C LYS A 106 3.72 -11.16 12.07
N GLU A 107 3.14 -11.13 10.88
CA GLU A 107 2.01 -11.98 10.53
C GLU A 107 2.03 -12.36 9.05
N ARG A 108 1.52 -13.55 8.75
CA ARG A 108 1.34 -14.03 7.37
C ARG A 108 -0.04 -14.63 7.23
N ILE A 109 -0.83 -14.06 6.32
CA ILE A 109 -2.22 -14.41 6.10
C ILE A 109 -2.34 -15.02 4.70
N TYR A 110 -2.73 -16.29 4.62
CA TYR A 110 -3.05 -16.95 3.36
C TYR A 110 -4.51 -16.63 2.98
N LEU A 111 -4.69 -16.08 1.78
CA LEU A 111 -5.98 -15.71 1.23
C LEU A 111 -6.47 -16.82 0.30
N GLY A 112 -7.70 -17.28 0.49
CA GLY A 112 -8.33 -18.28 -0.37
C GLY A 112 -8.20 -19.72 0.15
N ARG A 113 -8.23 -20.69 -0.77
CA ARG A 113 -8.17 -22.12 -0.43
C ARG A 113 -6.74 -22.52 -0.05
N PRO A 114 -6.54 -23.61 0.72
CA PRO A 114 -5.21 -24.11 1.06
C PRO A 114 -4.29 -24.38 -0.14
N SER A 115 -4.85 -24.67 -1.33
CA SER A 115 -4.10 -24.85 -2.57
C SER A 115 -3.56 -23.54 -3.19
N GLU A 116 -4.01 -22.38 -2.70
CA GLU A 116 -3.68 -21.05 -3.22
C GLU A 116 -2.62 -20.35 -2.38
N ILE A 117 -1.60 -21.08 -1.92
CA ILE A 117 -0.52 -20.60 -1.04
C ILE A 117 0.15 -19.32 -1.58
N ARG A 118 0.09 -19.09 -2.89
CA ARG A 118 0.61 -17.87 -3.55
C ARG A 118 -0.17 -16.61 -3.19
N ASN A 119 -1.46 -16.71 -2.89
CA ASN A 119 -2.29 -15.60 -2.45
C ASN A 119 -2.06 -15.38 -0.96
N ARG A 120 -1.13 -14.49 -0.62
CA ARG A 120 -0.83 -14.18 0.77
C ARG A 120 -0.56 -12.71 1.00
N VAL A 121 -0.88 -12.27 2.20
CA VAL A 121 -0.51 -10.96 2.74
C VAL A 121 0.51 -11.20 3.83
N THR A 122 1.63 -10.48 3.74
CA THR A 122 2.68 -10.50 4.76
C THR A 122 2.70 -9.15 5.44
N VAL A 123 2.71 -9.16 6.77
CA VAL A 123 2.72 -7.96 7.62
C VAL A 123 4.05 -7.89 8.33
N TYR A 124 4.70 -6.74 8.21
CA TYR A 124 5.93 -6.39 8.91
C TYR A 124 5.66 -5.22 9.86
N GLU A 125 6.35 -5.22 10.98
CA GLU A 125 6.46 -4.09 11.89
C GLU A 125 7.93 -3.72 11.90
N PHE A 126 8.24 -2.52 11.40
CA PHE A 126 9.58 -1.96 11.42
C PHE A 126 9.85 -1.31 12.76
#